data_AF-A0A932NSF2-F1
#
_entry.id   AF-A0A932NSF2-F1
#
_cell.length_a   1.000
_cell.length_b   1.000
_cell.length_c   1.000
_cell.angle_alpha   90.00
_cell.angle_beta   90.00
_cell.angle_gamma   90.00
#
_symmetry.space_group_name_H-M   'P 1'
#
loop_
_entity.id
_entity.type
_entity.pdbx_description
1 polymer ?
#
loop_
_entity_poly.entity_id
_entity_poly.type
_entity_poly.pdbx_seq_one_letter_code
_entity_poly.pdbx_strand_id
1 'polypeptide(L)'
;MNKRMYTTTDEECMRTVIDMVRRAASRGRVQPFVGLMLLKDGRSLTSKVMPMHAGRLPSPKLPFPSGATWYLNLEPLLDISVWDAWVEAVAQQICTKVVFGTLNPEPRGRGRVAERLRNAGVEVVTGVLEAECRQLQPAYFSYAESGYPWVTVAYAQTLDGRIATRTGRSQWISSEQSLRLAHRLRSRHSCVLVGVGTVLADDPRLTVRLVPGPSPVRVVADSRLRLPLTANVLDACERYPTIIATTEQAPP
;
A
#
# COMPACT_ATOMS: atom_id res chain seq x y z
N MET A 1 13.23 2.97 -31.88
CA MET A 1 12.38 3.85 -31.05
C MET A 1 11.07 3.12 -30.79
N ASN A 2 10.82 2.65 -29.57
CA ASN A 2 9.53 2.03 -29.23
C ASN A 2 8.44 3.09 -29.40
N LYS A 3 7.52 2.85 -30.33
CA LYS A 3 6.35 3.69 -30.57
C LYS A 3 5.52 3.70 -29.28
N ARG A 4 5.28 4.88 -28.68
CA ARG A 4 4.38 4.98 -27.52
C ARG A 4 3.02 4.41 -27.94
N MET A 5 2.51 3.45 -27.18
CA MET A 5 1.22 2.79 -27.44
C MET A 5 0.03 3.56 -26.83
N TYR A 6 0.24 4.80 -26.37
CA TYR A 6 -0.75 5.63 -25.73
C TYR A 6 -0.52 7.11 -26.09
N THR A 7 -1.58 7.91 -25.98
CA THR A 7 -1.61 9.31 -26.41
C THR A 7 -1.08 10.27 -25.33
N THR A 8 -0.80 11.52 -25.71
CA THR A 8 -0.47 12.58 -24.75
C THR A 8 -1.60 12.81 -23.74
N THR A 9 -2.86 12.77 -24.20
CA THR A 9 -4.04 12.87 -23.32
C THR A 9 -4.07 11.75 -22.28
N ASP A 10 -3.67 10.53 -22.66
CA ASP A 10 -3.60 9.41 -21.73
C ASP A 10 -2.57 9.67 -20.62
N GLU A 11 -1.41 10.21 -20.98
CA GLU A 11 -0.37 10.59 -19.99
C GLU A 11 -0.87 11.68 -19.04
N GLU A 12 -1.49 12.74 -19.54
CA GLU A 12 -1.98 13.86 -18.74
C GLU A 12 -3.08 13.43 -17.75
N CYS A 13 -4.02 12.62 -18.22
CA CYS A 13 -5.06 12.05 -17.37
C CYS A 13 -4.45 11.11 -16.32
N MET A 14 -3.48 10.27 -16.71
CA MET A 14 -2.82 9.38 -15.77
C MET A 14 -2.00 10.14 -14.71
N ARG A 15 -1.33 11.24 -15.06
CA ARG A 15 -0.66 12.12 -14.08
C ARG A 15 -1.66 12.68 -13.06
N THR A 16 -2.84 13.08 -13.53
CA THR A 16 -3.92 13.54 -12.65
C THR A 16 -4.34 12.45 -11.67
N VAL A 17 -4.55 11.22 -12.15
CA VAL A 17 -4.86 10.06 -11.29
C VAL A 17 -3.75 9.79 -10.28
N ILE A 18 -2.49 9.80 -10.72
CA ILE A 18 -1.31 9.61 -9.86
C ILE A 18 -1.30 10.65 -8.72
N ASP A 19 -1.51 11.93 -9.04
CA ASP A 19 -1.49 12.99 -8.04
C ASP A 19 -2.64 12.88 -7.03
N MET A 20 -3.82 12.47 -7.48
CA MET A 20 -4.92 12.15 -6.57
C MET A 20 -4.56 11.01 -5.61
N VAL A 21 -3.98 9.92 -6.13
CA VAL A 21 -3.58 8.77 -5.30
C VAL A 21 -2.48 9.16 -4.31
N ARG A 22 -1.50 9.97 -4.73
CA ARG A 22 -0.45 10.50 -3.81
C ARG A 22 -1.05 11.30 -2.65
N ARG A 23 -2.02 12.18 -2.94
CA ARG A 23 -2.73 12.98 -1.92
C ARG A 23 -3.57 12.11 -0.98
N ALA A 24 -4.10 11.00 -1.46
CA ALA A 24 -4.84 10.05 -0.61
C ALA A 24 -3.89 9.22 0.27
N ALA A 25 -2.77 8.74 -0.29
CA ALA A 25 -1.76 7.96 0.42
C ALA A 25 -1.09 8.76 1.54
N SER A 26 -0.90 10.07 1.35
CA SER A 26 -0.33 10.95 2.38
C SER A 26 -1.18 11.06 3.65
N ARG A 27 -2.47 10.70 3.59
CA ARG A 27 -3.42 10.74 4.72
C ARG A 27 -3.42 9.48 5.60
N GLY A 28 -2.44 8.59 5.43
CA GLY A 28 -2.23 7.43 6.32
C GLY A 28 -3.23 6.29 6.15
N ARG A 29 -3.85 6.18 4.98
CA ARG A 29 -4.67 5.02 4.62
C ARG A 29 -3.75 3.83 4.30
N VAL A 30 -4.23 2.60 4.54
CA VAL A 30 -3.49 1.37 4.22
C VAL A 30 -3.62 1.06 2.73
N GLN A 31 -2.48 0.84 2.06
CA GLN A 31 -2.40 0.40 0.67
C GLN A 31 -2.99 -1.01 0.49
N PRO A 32 -3.47 -1.38 -0.72
CA PRO A 32 -3.40 -0.59 -1.94
C PRO A 32 -4.64 0.29 -2.24
N PHE A 33 -4.44 1.28 -3.11
CA PHE A 33 -5.40 2.23 -3.65
C PHE A 33 -5.56 2.10 -5.15
N VAL A 34 -6.80 2.31 -5.60
CA VAL A 34 -7.12 2.55 -7.00
C VAL A 34 -7.70 3.96 -7.10
N GLY A 35 -7.02 4.81 -7.86
CA GLY A 35 -7.55 6.06 -8.37
C GLY A 35 -8.30 5.81 -9.67
N LEU A 36 -9.48 6.40 -9.80
CA LEU A 36 -10.31 6.37 -10.99
C LEU A 36 -10.60 7.81 -11.41
N MET A 37 -10.45 8.10 -12.70
CA MET A 37 -10.90 9.33 -13.34
C MET A 37 -11.71 8.97 -14.60
N LEU A 38 -12.85 9.64 -14.79
CA LEU A 38 -13.67 9.51 -15.99
C LEU A 38 -13.56 10.78 -16.82
N LEU A 39 -13.17 10.64 -18.09
CA LEU A 39 -13.07 11.74 -19.05
C LEU A 39 -14.11 11.56 -20.16
N LYS A 40 -14.84 12.62 -20.51
CA LYS A 40 -15.72 12.65 -21.67
C LYS A 40 -15.66 14.04 -22.30
N ASP A 41 -15.56 14.11 -23.62
CA ASP A 41 -15.52 15.37 -24.38
C ASP A 41 -14.48 16.37 -23.84
N GLY A 42 -13.30 15.86 -23.43
CA GLY A 42 -12.21 16.65 -22.84
C GLY A 42 -12.46 17.14 -21.41
N ARG A 43 -13.58 16.75 -20.77
CA ARG A 43 -13.96 17.18 -19.41
C ARG A 43 -13.92 16.01 -18.43
N SER A 44 -13.35 16.25 -17.25
CA SER A 44 -13.38 15.31 -16.14
C SER A 44 -14.77 15.29 -15.50
N LEU A 45 -15.44 14.15 -15.51
CA LEU A 45 -16.81 14.02 -14.98
C LEU A 45 -16.83 13.57 -13.53
N THR A 46 -15.94 12.66 -13.16
CA THR A 46 -15.77 12.23 -11.77
C THR A 46 -14.35 11.75 -11.54
N SER A 47 -13.92 11.84 -10.29
CA SER A 47 -12.62 11.34 -9.87
C SER A 47 -12.72 10.83 -8.43
N LYS A 48 -12.15 9.65 -8.15
CA LYS A 48 -12.25 9.00 -6.84
C LYS A 48 -11.01 8.18 -6.53
N VAL A 49 -10.57 8.18 -5.27
CA VAL A 49 -9.55 7.25 -4.76
C VAL A 49 -10.18 6.31 -3.75
N MET A 50 -9.98 5.02 -3.95
CA MET A 50 -10.62 3.96 -3.17
C MET A 50 -9.57 2.99 -2.63
N PRO A 51 -9.71 2.47 -1.40
CA PRO A 51 -8.94 1.32 -0.95
C PRO A 51 -9.36 0.08 -1.73
N MET A 52 -8.42 -0.81 -2.04
CA MET A 52 -8.69 -2.06 -2.76
C MET A 52 -9.13 -3.22 -1.84
N HIS A 53 -9.33 -2.96 -0.53
CA HIS A 53 -9.55 -4.01 0.47
C HIS A 53 -10.71 -4.92 0.04
N ALA A 54 -10.38 -6.19 -0.23
CA ALA A 54 -11.28 -7.28 -0.65
C ALA A 54 -11.94 -7.15 -2.04
N GLY A 55 -11.22 -6.68 -3.06
CA GLY A 55 -11.65 -6.85 -4.46
C GLY A 55 -12.88 -6.03 -4.88
N ARG A 56 -13.33 -5.10 -4.03
CA ARG A 56 -14.46 -4.21 -4.32
C ARG A 56 -13.96 -2.95 -5.02
N LEU A 57 -13.95 -3.02 -6.34
CA LEU A 57 -14.04 -1.84 -7.21
C LEU A 57 -15.26 -0.98 -6.83
N PRO A 58 -15.36 0.28 -7.30
CA PRO A 58 -16.60 1.00 -7.14
C PRO A 58 -17.71 0.16 -7.76
N SER A 59 -18.80 0.02 -6.99
CA SER A 59 -20.01 -0.61 -7.46
C SER A 59 -20.33 -0.11 -8.88
N PRO A 60 -20.82 -0.97 -9.79
CA PRO A 60 -21.28 -0.58 -11.13
C PRO A 60 -22.37 0.53 -11.11
N LYS A 61 -22.84 0.92 -9.91
CA LYS A 61 -23.74 2.04 -9.61
C LYS A 61 -23.10 3.43 -9.61
N LEU A 62 -21.80 3.62 -9.86
CA LEU A 62 -21.34 4.98 -10.19
C LEU A 62 -22.08 5.43 -11.46
N PRO A 63 -22.50 6.70 -11.58
CA PRO A 63 -23.09 7.19 -12.81
C PRO A 63 -21.98 7.22 -13.86
N PHE A 64 -21.92 6.15 -14.65
CA PHE A 64 -20.97 6.02 -15.75
C PHE A 64 -21.63 6.61 -17.00
N PRO A 65 -21.21 7.79 -17.43
CA PRO A 65 -21.79 8.42 -18.59
C PRO A 65 -21.28 7.69 -19.84
N SER A 66 -22.22 7.29 -20.68
CA SER A 66 -21.93 6.65 -21.96
C SER A 66 -20.90 7.45 -22.77
N GLY A 67 -19.93 6.76 -23.37
CA GLY A 67 -18.85 7.35 -24.17
C GLY A 67 -17.65 7.89 -23.38
N ALA A 68 -17.59 7.70 -22.06
CA ALA A 68 -16.45 8.15 -21.26
C ALA A 68 -15.25 7.17 -21.33
N THR A 69 -14.04 7.74 -21.30
CA THR A 69 -12.78 7.01 -21.10
C THR A 69 -12.45 6.92 -19.61
N TRP A 70 -12.03 5.74 -19.17
CA TRP A 70 -11.66 5.50 -17.77
C TRP A 70 -10.15 5.46 -17.62
N TYR A 71 -9.63 6.15 -16.61
CA TYR A 71 -8.22 6.13 -16.26
C TYR A 71 -8.06 5.59 -14.85
N LEU A 72 -7.28 4.50 -14.72
CA LEU A 72 -6.97 3.88 -13.44
C LEU A 72 -5.47 3.69 -13.29
N ASN A 73 -4.90 4.07 -12.15
CA ASN A 73 -3.46 3.87 -11.92
C ASN A 73 -3.07 2.40 -11.85
N LEU A 74 -3.99 1.52 -11.45
CA LEU A 74 -3.75 0.10 -11.21
C LEU A 74 -4.95 -0.69 -11.72
N GLU A 75 -4.70 -1.74 -12.49
CA GLU A 75 -5.74 -2.72 -12.84
C GLU A 75 -6.28 -3.34 -11.54
N PRO A 76 -7.61 -3.30 -11.36
CA PRO A 76 -8.20 -3.81 -10.14
C PRO A 76 -8.12 -5.33 -10.06
N LEU A 77 -7.78 -5.82 -8.86
CA LEU A 77 -8.02 -7.21 -8.51
C LEU A 77 -9.50 -7.33 -8.14
N LEU A 78 -10.26 -8.13 -8.87
CA LEU A 78 -11.68 -8.36 -8.60
C LEU A 78 -11.88 -9.82 -8.14
N ASP A 79 -12.90 -10.08 -7.33
CA ASP A 79 -13.33 -11.46 -7.07
C ASP A 79 -13.97 -12.06 -8.34
N ILE A 80 -13.69 -13.34 -8.61
CA ILE A 80 -14.21 -14.03 -9.81
C ILE A 80 -15.74 -13.91 -9.90
N SER A 81 -16.43 -13.99 -8.77
CA SER A 81 -17.89 -13.91 -8.68
C SER A 81 -18.48 -12.55 -9.08
N VAL A 82 -17.67 -11.48 -9.11
CA VAL A 82 -18.11 -10.13 -9.49
C VAL A 82 -17.53 -9.66 -10.83
N TRP A 83 -16.69 -10.48 -11.48
CA TRP A 83 -16.06 -10.16 -12.77
C TRP A 83 -17.10 -9.91 -13.86
N ASP A 84 -17.97 -10.88 -14.08
CA ASP A 84 -18.91 -10.84 -15.20
C ASP A 84 -19.86 -9.65 -15.06
N ALA A 85 -20.41 -9.42 -13.86
CA ALA A 85 -21.30 -8.30 -13.61
C ALA A 85 -20.61 -6.92 -13.78
N TRP A 86 -19.33 -6.81 -13.44
CA TRP A 86 -18.61 -5.55 -13.59
C TRP A 86 -18.21 -5.30 -15.04
N VAL A 87 -17.65 -6.30 -15.73
CA VAL A 87 -17.27 -6.20 -17.15
C VAL A 87 -18.52 -5.92 -17.99
N GLU A 88 -19.61 -6.63 -17.74
CA GLU A 88 -20.88 -6.43 -18.41
C GLU A 88 -21.40 -5.01 -18.17
N ALA A 89 -21.37 -4.50 -16.94
CA ALA A 89 -21.79 -3.13 -16.66
C ALA A 89 -20.95 -2.10 -17.42
N VAL A 90 -19.63 -2.27 -17.48
CA VAL A 90 -18.74 -1.36 -18.21
C VAL A 90 -18.98 -1.42 -19.71
N ALA A 91 -19.17 -2.63 -20.26
CA ALA A 91 -19.46 -2.84 -21.68
C ALA A 91 -20.83 -2.27 -22.07
N GLN A 92 -21.88 -2.56 -21.29
CA GLN A 92 -23.25 -2.07 -21.49
C GLN A 92 -23.34 -0.55 -21.39
N GLN A 93 -22.49 0.08 -20.57
CA GLN A 93 -22.46 1.54 -20.43
C GLN A 93 -21.74 2.23 -21.60
N ILE A 94 -21.35 1.51 -22.65
CA ILE A 94 -20.68 2.06 -23.84
C ILE A 94 -19.41 2.81 -23.40
N CYS A 95 -18.63 2.20 -22.50
CA CYS A 95 -17.27 2.66 -22.28
C CYS A 95 -16.48 2.37 -23.55
N THR A 96 -15.98 3.43 -24.20
CA THR A 96 -15.22 3.29 -25.44
C THR A 96 -13.80 2.83 -25.17
N LYS A 97 -13.21 3.27 -24.04
CA LYS A 97 -11.80 3.06 -23.72
C LYS A 97 -11.54 3.00 -22.21
N VAL A 98 -10.72 2.05 -21.80
CA VAL A 98 -10.17 1.93 -20.44
C VAL A 98 -8.65 1.96 -20.50
N VAL A 99 -8.05 2.79 -19.64
CA VAL A 99 -6.62 3.04 -19.60
C VAL A 99 -6.08 2.69 -18.21
N PHE A 100 -5.21 1.68 -18.17
CA PHE A 100 -4.51 1.26 -16.97
C PHE A 100 -3.07 1.77 -16.96
N GLY A 101 -2.67 2.38 -15.84
CA GLY A 101 -1.29 2.79 -15.64
C GLY A 101 -0.36 1.59 -15.50
N THR A 102 -0.72 0.64 -14.64
CA THR A 102 -0.08 -0.67 -14.52
C THR A 102 -1.13 -1.78 -14.41
N LEU A 103 -0.79 -2.96 -14.90
CA LEU A 103 -1.55 -4.17 -14.61
C LEU A 103 -1.38 -4.58 -13.14
N ASN A 104 -2.29 -5.42 -12.66
CA ASN A 104 -2.24 -5.90 -11.29
C ASN A 104 -1.04 -6.87 -11.13
N PRO A 105 -0.19 -6.72 -10.10
CA PRO A 105 0.93 -7.63 -9.90
C PRO A 105 0.52 -9.04 -9.44
N GLU A 106 -0.68 -9.20 -8.86
CA GLU A 106 -1.17 -10.49 -8.32
C GLU A 106 -1.28 -11.53 -9.45
N PRO A 107 -0.48 -12.62 -9.41
CA PRO A 107 -0.45 -13.62 -10.49
C PRO A 107 -1.83 -14.22 -10.82
N ARG A 108 -2.71 -14.34 -9.82
CA ARG A 108 -4.06 -14.91 -10.01
C ARG A 108 -5.00 -14.01 -10.82
N GLY A 109 -4.75 -12.69 -10.84
CA GLY A 109 -5.64 -11.69 -11.45
C GLY A 109 -5.01 -10.82 -12.54
N ARG A 110 -3.69 -10.85 -12.68
CA ARG A 110 -2.93 -10.01 -13.62
C ARG A 110 -3.47 -10.08 -15.05
N GLY A 111 -3.86 -8.94 -15.60
CA GLY A 111 -4.29 -8.78 -16.99
C GLY A 111 -5.69 -9.32 -17.30
N ARG A 112 -6.35 -10.02 -16.37
CA ARG A 112 -7.63 -10.69 -16.62
C ARG A 112 -8.76 -9.69 -16.83
N VAL A 113 -8.75 -8.56 -16.13
CA VAL A 113 -9.77 -7.52 -16.31
C VAL A 113 -9.55 -6.84 -17.66
N ALA A 114 -8.30 -6.52 -17.98
CA ALA A 114 -7.95 -5.95 -19.29
C ALA A 114 -8.36 -6.86 -20.45
N GLU A 115 -8.09 -8.17 -20.36
CA GLU A 115 -8.48 -9.16 -21.37
C GLU A 115 -10.00 -9.25 -21.54
N ARG A 116 -10.75 -9.33 -20.44
CA ARG A 116 -12.21 -9.42 -20.49
C ARG A 116 -12.87 -8.19 -21.08
N LEU A 117 -12.38 -7.00 -20.75
CA LEU A 117 -12.84 -5.75 -21.36
C LEU A 117 -12.60 -5.75 -22.87
N ARG A 118 -11.43 -6.22 -23.34
CA ARG A 118 -11.15 -6.36 -24.78
C ARG A 118 -12.13 -7.33 -25.45
N ASN A 119 -12.41 -8.48 -24.82
CA ASN A 119 -13.35 -9.47 -25.34
C ASN A 119 -14.79 -8.93 -25.40
N ALA A 120 -15.13 -7.97 -24.53
CA ALA A 120 -16.41 -7.25 -24.54
C ALA A 120 -16.43 -6.05 -25.51
N GLY A 121 -15.39 -5.85 -26.33
CA GLY A 121 -15.32 -4.80 -27.34
C GLY A 121 -14.86 -3.43 -26.84
N VAL A 122 -14.36 -3.33 -25.60
CA VAL A 122 -13.81 -2.09 -25.04
C VAL A 122 -12.34 -1.93 -25.46
N GLU A 123 -11.94 -0.74 -25.91
CA GLU A 123 -10.52 -0.44 -26.16
C GLU A 123 -9.76 -0.43 -24.82
N VAL A 124 -8.67 -1.20 -24.70
CA VAL A 124 -7.88 -1.24 -23.46
C VAL A 124 -6.41 -0.92 -23.71
N VAL A 125 -5.98 0.19 -23.12
CA VAL A 125 -4.58 0.66 -23.10
C VAL A 125 -3.96 0.37 -21.74
N THR A 126 -2.73 -0.13 -21.73
CA THR A 126 -2.01 -0.52 -20.50
C THR A 126 -0.59 0.02 -20.52
N GLY A 127 -0.01 0.27 -19.33
CA GLY A 127 1.40 0.66 -19.20
C GLY A 127 1.64 2.17 -19.28
N VAL A 128 0.60 2.98 -19.11
CA VAL A 128 0.71 4.45 -19.16
C VAL A 128 1.36 4.94 -17.86
N LEU A 129 2.58 5.48 -17.93
CA LEU A 129 3.34 5.90 -16.74
C LEU A 129 3.48 4.76 -15.72
N GLU A 130 3.72 3.54 -16.21
CA GLU A 130 3.72 2.31 -15.41
C GLU A 130 4.67 2.40 -14.21
N ALA A 131 5.89 2.90 -14.42
CA ALA A 131 6.89 3.04 -13.37
C ALA A 131 6.40 3.95 -12.24
N GLU A 132 5.83 5.10 -12.57
CA GLU A 132 5.27 6.04 -11.61
C GLU A 132 4.06 5.44 -10.88
N CYS A 133 3.19 4.73 -11.59
CA CYS A 133 2.05 4.04 -10.99
C CYS A 133 2.47 2.94 -10.02
N ARG A 134 3.53 2.17 -10.32
CA ARG A 134 4.09 1.15 -9.43
C ARG A 134 4.70 1.77 -8.18
N GLN A 135 5.42 2.89 -8.32
CA GLN A 135 6.03 3.62 -7.20
C GLN A 135 5.03 4.19 -6.20
N LEU A 136 3.75 4.32 -6.56
CA LEU A 136 2.72 4.74 -5.61
C LEU A 136 2.55 3.75 -4.46
N GLN A 137 2.84 2.45 -4.69
CA GLN A 137 2.40 1.37 -3.80
C GLN A 137 3.43 0.24 -3.65
N PRO A 138 4.70 0.56 -3.30
CA PRO A 138 5.80 -0.40 -3.34
C PRO A 138 5.57 -1.61 -2.43
N ALA A 139 4.88 -1.42 -1.30
CA ALA A 139 4.57 -2.50 -0.39
C ALA A 139 3.64 -3.56 -0.99
N TYR A 140 2.64 -3.12 -1.75
CA TYR A 140 1.72 -4.02 -2.42
C TYR A 140 2.41 -4.80 -3.55
N PHE A 141 3.19 -4.11 -4.39
CA PHE A 141 3.94 -4.75 -5.47
C PHE A 141 4.95 -5.77 -4.95
N SER A 142 5.73 -5.42 -3.92
CA SER A 142 6.67 -6.35 -3.28
C SER A 142 5.97 -7.63 -2.83
N TYR A 143 4.87 -7.50 -2.10
CA TYR A 143 4.14 -8.66 -1.57
C TYR A 143 3.48 -9.49 -2.68
N ALA A 144 2.79 -8.85 -3.62
CA ALA A 144 2.07 -9.55 -4.67
C ALA A 144 3.00 -10.30 -5.65
N GLU A 145 4.20 -9.78 -5.92
CA GLU A 145 5.14 -10.38 -6.88
C GLU A 145 6.04 -11.45 -6.24
N SER A 146 6.48 -11.22 -5.00
CA SER A 146 7.50 -12.06 -4.35
C SER A 146 6.98 -12.89 -3.18
N GLY A 147 5.78 -12.59 -2.66
CA GLY A 147 5.27 -13.12 -1.40
C GLY A 147 5.93 -12.51 -0.16
N TYR A 148 6.94 -11.65 -0.32
CA TYR A 148 7.67 -11.04 0.79
C TYR A 148 7.19 -9.60 1.08
N PRO A 149 7.10 -9.22 2.36
CA PRO A 149 6.72 -7.87 2.75
C PRO A 149 7.80 -6.87 2.31
N TRP A 150 7.36 -5.64 2.04
CA TRP A 150 8.29 -4.52 1.89
C TRP A 150 8.85 -4.11 3.25
N VAL A 151 10.18 -4.16 3.38
CA VAL A 151 10.87 -3.92 4.64
C VAL A 151 11.58 -2.57 4.60
N THR A 152 11.28 -1.73 5.58
CA THR A 152 12.07 -0.52 5.88
C THR A 152 12.91 -0.78 7.13
N VAL A 153 14.24 -0.66 7.01
CA VAL A 153 15.14 -0.69 8.16
C VAL A 153 15.32 0.74 8.68
N ALA A 154 15.08 0.95 9.97
CA ALA A 154 15.21 2.25 10.62
C ALA A 154 16.09 2.14 11.87
N TYR A 155 17.09 3.01 11.98
CA TYR A 155 18.00 3.09 13.12
C TYR A 155 18.48 4.53 13.32
N ALA A 156 18.97 4.82 14.53
CA ALA A 156 19.64 6.07 14.87
C ALA A 156 21.08 5.75 15.26
N GLN A 157 22.02 6.57 14.80
CA GLN A 157 23.44 6.41 15.12
C GLN A 157 24.12 7.76 15.29
N THR A 158 25.24 7.76 16.01
CA THR A 158 26.21 8.86 16.01
C THR A 158 26.90 8.99 14.65
N LEU A 159 27.60 10.10 14.42
CA LEU A 159 28.32 10.35 13.17
C LEU A 159 29.39 9.28 12.87
N ASP A 160 30.01 8.73 13.90
CA ASP A 160 30.99 7.64 13.83
C ASP A 160 30.35 6.23 13.80
N GLY A 161 29.03 6.14 13.62
CA GLY A 161 28.34 4.88 13.33
C GLY A 161 27.97 4.04 14.57
N ARG A 162 27.79 4.66 15.74
CA ARG A 162 27.46 3.96 16.99
C ARG A 162 25.98 4.13 17.36
N ILE A 163 25.35 3.04 17.78
CA ILE A 163 23.93 3.02 18.22
C ILE A 163 23.77 3.08 19.75
N ALA A 164 24.87 2.95 20.50
CA ALA A 164 24.93 3.06 21.95
C ALA A 164 26.40 3.27 22.38
N THR A 165 26.61 3.77 23.60
CA THR A 165 27.94 3.76 24.23
C THR A 165 28.35 2.34 24.63
N ARG A 166 29.63 2.14 24.99
CA ARG A 166 30.14 0.87 25.53
C ARG A 166 29.36 0.36 26.76
N THR A 167 28.72 1.26 27.51
CA THR A 167 27.91 0.94 28.69
C THR A 167 26.41 0.80 28.36
N GLY A 168 26.03 0.74 27.08
CA GLY A 168 24.65 0.55 26.65
C GLY A 168 23.77 1.82 26.69
N ARG A 169 24.34 3.01 26.91
CA ARG A 169 23.54 4.25 26.87
C ARG A 169 23.23 4.62 25.40
N SER A 170 21.97 4.55 25.02
CA SER A 170 21.46 4.75 23.66
C SER A 170 20.47 5.92 23.53
N GLN A 171 20.00 6.44 24.66
CA GLN A 171 18.98 7.49 24.66
C GLN A 171 19.53 8.81 24.14
N TRP A 172 18.70 9.52 23.36
CA TRP A 172 18.96 10.87 22.84
C TRP A 172 20.09 10.99 21.80
N ILE A 173 20.44 9.90 21.12
CA ILE A 173 21.30 9.96 19.92
C ILE A 173 20.63 10.78 18.80
N SER A 174 19.31 10.61 18.62
CA SER A 174 18.54 11.28 17.57
C SER A 174 17.69 12.44 18.08
N SER A 175 17.41 13.41 17.21
CA SER A 175 16.56 14.57 17.50
C SER A 175 15.06 14.23 17.60
N GLU A 176 14.27 15.14 18.16
CA GLU A 176 12.80 15.04 18.17
C GLU A 176 12.18 14.87 16.77
N GLN A 177 12.78 15.52 15.76
CA GLN A 177 12.35 15.39 14.36
C GLN A 177 12.53 13.95 13.86
N SER A 178 13.64 13.30 14.25
CA SER A 178 13.90 11.89 13.95
C SER A 178 12.89 10.97 14.65
N LEU A 179 12.51 11.29 15.88
CA LEU A 179 11.48 10.55 16.60
C LEU A 179 10.11 10.66 15.91
N ARG A 180 9.71 11.87 15.46
CA ARG A 180 8.50 12.05 14.66
C ARG A 180 8.54 11.27 13.34
N LEU A 181 9.70 11.19 12.70
CA LEU A 181 9.89 10.36 11.50
C LEU A 181 9.67 8.88 11.80
N ALA A 182 10.25 8.34 12.89
CA ALA A 182 10.02 6.94 13.29
C ALA A 182 8.53 6.65 13.53
N HIS A 183 7.80 7.58 14.15
CA HIS A 183 6.35 7.46 14.33
C HIS A 183 5.58 7.50 13.00
N ARG A 184 6.02 8.32 12.04
CA ARG A 184 5.44 8.36 10.69
C ARG A 184 5.73 7.10 9.88
N LEU A 185 6.90 6.49 10.06
CA LEU A 185 7.21 5.20 9.46
C LEU A 185 6.30 4.12 10.04
N ARG A 186 6.19 4.04 11.38
CA ARG A 186 5.27 3.10 12.05
C ARG A 186 3.82 3.23 11.56
N SER A 187 3.32 4.45 11.37
CA SER A 187 1.93 4.65 10.89
C SER A 187 1.69 4.28 9.43
N ARG A 188 2.76 4.03 8.66
CA ARG A 188 2.72 3.64 7.25
C ARG A 188 3.03 2.16 7.02
N HIS A 189 3.36 1.42 8.06
CA HIS A 189 3.65 -0.02 7.98
C HIS A 189 2.59 -0.80 8.74
N SER A 190 2.28 -2.01 8.27
CA SER A 190 1.36 -2.92 8.97
C SER A 190 1.98 -3.48 10.24
N CYS A 191 3.31 -3.62 10.27
CA CYS A 191 4.06 -4.19 11.40
C CYS A 191 5.30 -3.35 11.74
N VAL A 192 5.71 -3.39 13.00
CA VAL A 192 7.02 -2.95 13.49
C VAL A 192 7.70 -4.11 14.17
N LEU A 193 8.94 -4.41 13.80
CA LEU A 193 9.70 -5.55 14.30
C LEU A 193 10.90 -5.09 15.11
N VAL A 194 11.10 -5.71 16.28
CA VAL A 194 12.34 -5.59 17.07
C VAL A 194 12.78 -6.97 17.57
N GLY A 195 14.05 -7.11 17.92
CA GLY A 195 14.51 -8.25 18.71
C GLY A 195 14.19 -8.05 20.19
N VAL A 196 14.08 -9.14 20.95
CA VAL A 196 13.86 -9.08 22.41
C VAL A 196 14.92 -8.26 23.15
N GLY A 197 16.16 -8.18 22.64
CA GLY A 197 17.21 -7.34 23.23
C GLY A 197 16.82 -5.87 23.32
N THR A 198 16.11 -5.35 22.31
CA THR A 198 15.56 -3.98 22.35
C THR A 198 14.47 -3.85 23.40
N VAL A 199 13.61 -4.86 23.57
CA VAL A 199 12.57 -4.84 24.60
C VAL A 199 13.18 -4.83 26.00
N LEU A 200 14.19 -5.66 26.23
CA LEU A 200 14.88 -5.75 27.52
C LEU A 200 15.68 -4.49 27.86
N ALA A 201 16.26 -3.82 26.86
CA ALA A 201 17.07 -2.62 27.06
C ALA A 201 16.25 -1.33 27.19
N ASP A 202 15.22 -1.18 26.35
CA ASP A 202 14.51 0.10 26.17
C ASP A 202 13.04 0.07 26.60
N ASP A 203 12.48 -1.11 26.88
CA ASP A 203 11.06 -1.35 27.21
C ASP A 203 10.07 -0.53 26.36
N PRO A 204 10.11 -0.63 25.01
CA PRO A 204 9.40 0.27 24.14
C PRO A 204 7.93 -0.14 23.98
N ARG A 205 7.03 0.86 23.92
CA ARG A 205 5.61 0.63 23.57
C ARG A 205 5.40 0.24 22.09
N LEU A 206 6.28 0.69 21.20
CA LEU A 206 6.21 0.54 19.73
C LEU A 206 4.94 1.07 19.03
N THR A 207 4.07 1.82 19.71
CA THR A 207 2.88 2.45 19.12
C THR A 207 3.15 3.81 18.44
N VAL A 208 2.15 4.31 17.70
CA VAL A 208 2.15 5.65 17.07
C VAL A 208 1.48 6.66 18.00
N ARG A 209 2.20 7.74 18.37
CA ARG A 209 1.75 8.73 19.36
C ARG A 209 2.07 10.19 19.00
N LEU A 210 3.05 10.41 18.11
CA LEU A 210 3.55 11.75 17.77
C LEU A 210 3.06 12.27 16.40
N VAL A 211 2.29 11.46 15.68
CA VAL A 211 1.72 11.81 14.37
C VAL A 211 0.36 11.13 14.22
N PRO A 212 -0.53 11.62 13.33
CA PRO A 212 -1.76 10.92 12.98
C PRO A 212 -1.49 9.59 12.26
N GLY A 213 -2.32 8.59 12.52
CA GLY A 213 -2.33 7.32 11.83
C GLY A 213 -2.47 6.11 12.77
N PRO A 214 -2.68 4.91 12.21
CA PRO A 214 -2.82 3.69 13.00
C PRO A 214 -1.49 3.31 13.64
N SER A 215 -1.55 2.56 14.74
CA SER A 215 -0.38 1.85 15.25
C SER A 215 -0.21 0.52 14.51
N PRO A 216 1.03 0.11 14.18
CA PRO A 216 1.28 -1.18 13.55
C PRO A 216 1.10 -2.33 14.55
N VAL A 217 0.96 -3.55 14.02
CA VAL A 217 1.17 -4.78 14.78
C VAL A 217 2.61 -4.80 15.29
N ARG A 218 2.80 -5.13 16.57
CA ARG A 218 4.12 -5.21 17.20
C ARG A 218 4.64 -6.63 17.03
N VAL A 219 5.84 -6.79 16.48
CA VAL A 219 6.47 -8.10 16.31
C VAL A 219 7.75 -8.14 17.12
N VAL A 220 7.89 -9.11 18.02
CA VAL A 220 9.10 -9.34 18.79
C VAL A 220 9.70 -10.68 18.38
N ALA A 221 10.94 -10.64 17.88
CA ALA A 221 11.74 -11.83 17.66
C ALA A 221 12.46 -12.20 18.95
N ASP A 222 12.05 -13.32 19.56
CA ASP A 222 12.54 -13.79 20.86
C ASP A 222 12.72 -15.30 20.84
N SER A 223 13.90 -15.76 20.46
CA SER A 223 14.16 -17.20 20.25
C SER A 223 13.93 -18.09 21.47
N ARG A 224 13.98 -17.53 22.69
CA ARG A 224 13.89 -18.26 23.96
C ARG A 224 12.74 -17.78 24.86
N LEU A 225 11.82 -16.97 24.32
CA LEU A 225 10.68 -16.42 25.05
C LEU A 225 11.09 -15.74 26.40
N ARG A 226 12.11 -14.89 26.35
CA ARG A 226 12.65 -14.12 27.49
C ARG A 226 11.86 -12.85 27.79
N LEU A 227 10.93 -12.47 26.93
CA LEU A 227 10.14 -11.24 27.04
C LEU A 227 9.36 -11.22 28.36
N PRO A 228 9.56 -10.21 29.24
CA PRO A 228 8.83 -10.11 30.50
C PRO A 228 7.34 -9.84 30.24
N LEU A 229 6.47 -10.49 31.01
CA LEU A 229 5.01 -10.26 30.94
C LEU A 229 4.62 -8.82 31.30
N THR A 230 5.49 -8.09 31.98
CA THR A 230 5.31 -6.68 32.37
C THR A 230 5.83 -5.69 31.32
N ALA A 231 6.34 -6.15 30.16
CA ALA A 231 6.90 -5.28 29.15
C ALA A 231 5.82 -4.37 28.52
N ASN A 232 6.13 -3.10 28.28
CA ASN A 232 5.23 -2.12 27.67
C ASN A 232 4.74 -2.53 26.27
N VAL A 233 5.46 -3.42 25.59
CA VAL A 233 5.08 -3.99 24.29
C VAL A 233 3.92 -5.00 24.40
N LEU A 234 3.54 -5.41 25.62
CA LEU A 234 2.36 -6.24 25.89
C LEU A 234 1.17 -5.42 26.42
N ASP A 235 1.37 -4.15 26.74
CA ASP A 235 0.26 -3.27 27.16
C ASP A 235 -0.80 -3.16 26.05
N ALA A 236 -2.06 -3.23 26.45
CA ALA A 236 -3.24 -3.01 25.60
C ALA A 236 -3.22 -3.83 24.29
N CYS A 237 -2.84 -5.12 24.37
CA CYS A 237 -2.78 -6.02 23.20
C CYS A 237 -4.08 -6.12 22.40
N GLU A 238 -5.23 -5.93 23.05
CA GLU A 238 -6.54 -5.87 22.38
C GLU A 238 -6.62 -4.73 21.36
N ARG A 239 -5.95 -3.60 21.64
CA ARG A 239 -5.90 -2.42 20.79
C ARG A 239 -4.68 -2.41 19.87
N TYR A 240 -3.57 -2.96 20.35
CA TYR A 240 -2.28 -2.98 19.65
C TYR A 240 -1.75 -4.42 19.63
N PRO A 241 -2.14 -5.26 18.65
CA PRO A 241 -1.75 -6.65 18.64
C PRO A 241 -0.23 -6.84 18.70
N THR A 242 0.21 -7.84 19.46
CA THR A 242 1.62 -8.21 19.59
C THR A 242 1.81 -9.67 19.19
N ILE A 243 2.71 -9.91 18.25
CA ILE A 243 3.14 -11.23 17.81
C ILE A 243 4.54 -11.48 18.38
N ILE A 244 4.72 -12.61 19.06
CA ILE A 244 6.02 -13.07 19.52
C ILE A 244 6.44 -14.23 18.63
N ALA A 245 7.54 -14.08 17.90
CA ALA A 245 8.14 -15.14 17.12
C ALA A 245 9.24 -15.81 17.96
N THR A 246 9.05 -17.09 18.27
CA THR A 246 9.95 -17.88 19.12
C THR A 246 10.40 -19.17 18.42
N THR A 247 11.22 -19.96 19.09
CA THR A 247 11.66 -21.29 18.63
C THR A 247 11.29 -22.35 19.67
N GLU A 248 11.59 -23.62 19.39
CA GLU A 248 11.44 -24.74 20.33
C GLU A 248 12.31 -24.61 21.59
N GLN A 249 13.23 -23.64 21.66
CA GLN A 249 14.00 -23.32 22.86
C GLN A 249 13.18 -22.56 23.92
N ALA A 250 11.95 -22.14 23.62
CA ALA A 250 11.07 -21.55 24.62
C ALA A 250 10.72 -22.58 25.70
N PRO A 251 10.64 -22.18 26.98
CA PRO A 251 10.07 -23.05 28.00
C PRO A 251 8.62 -23.40 27.64
N PRO A 252 8.17 -24.64 27.95
CA PRO A 252 6.81 -25.09 27.67
C PRO A 252 5.74 -24.31 28.45
#